data_AF-A0A6B2G5U0-F1
#
_entry.id   AF-A0A6B2G5U0-F1
#
_cell.length_a   1.000
_cell.length_b   1.000
_cell.length_c   1.000
_cell.angle_alpha   90.00
_cell.angle_beta   90.00
_cell.angle_gamma   90.00
#
_symmetry.space_group_name_H-M   'P 1'
#
loop_
_entity.id
_entity.type
_entity.pdbx_description
1 polymer ?
#
loop_
_entity_poly.entity_id
_entity_poly.type
_entity_poly.pdbx_seq_one_letter_code
_entity_poly.pdbx_strand_id
1 'polypeptide(L)'
;EADRSIALLSHYLGAIVLSNDSDFYIFNSSAGYINLSTIRKEPGKSYTGNLVLFNEVANYLKIKPDRMGIFAALCGNDFIDTTKFDLLLKPLYHQNNAPVIRVLSIAKFINRFESSS
;
A
#
# COMPACT_ATOMS: atom_id res chain seq x y z
N GLU A 1 15.60 3.54 4.91
CA GLU A 1 14.64 2.73 5.67
C GLU A 1 14.97 1.25 5.62
N ALA A 2 14.58 0.52 6.68
CA ALA A 2 14.78 -0.92 6.77
C ALA A 2 13.76 -1.70 5.93
N ASP A 3 12.65 -1.06 5.52
CA ASP A 3 11.47 -1.71 4.96
C ASP A 3 11.75 -2.39 3.63
N ARG A 4 12.58 -1.78 2.79
CA ARG A 4 13.06 -2.39 1.54
C ARG A 4 13.86 -3.68 1.78
N SER A 5 14.73 -3.68 2.78
CA SER A 5 15.55 -4.86 3.11
C SER A 5 14.68 -5.99 3.66
N ILE A 6 13.70 -5.64 4.50
CA ILE A 6 12.73 -6.61 5.05
C ILE A 6 11.83 -7.16 3.95
N ALA A 7 11.32 -6.32 3.04
CA ALA A 7 10.52 -6.76 1.91
C ALA A 7 11.29 -7.71 0.99
N LEU A 8 12.57 -7.41 0.70
CA LEU A 8 13.43 -8.27 -0.11
C LEU A 8 13.70 -9.61 0.58
N LEU A 9 14.00 -9.60 1.87
CA LEU A 9 14.26 -10.82 2.64
C LEU A 9 13.01 -11.69 2.75
N SER A 10 11.85 -11.07 3.01
CA SER A 10 10.54 -11.73 3.04
C SER A 10 10.24 -12.42 1.71
N HIS A 11 10.48 -11.74 0.59
CA HIS A 11 10.32 -12.33 -0.74
C HIS A 11 11.24 -13.54 -0.95
N TYR A 12 12.52 -13.40 -0.60
CA TYR A 12 13.51 -14.47 -0.75
C TYR A 12 13.19 -15.71 0.10
N LEU A 13 12.72 -15.50 1.34
CA LEU A 13 12.40 -16.58 2.27
C LEU A 13 10.97 -17.12 2.13
N GLY A 14 10.10 -16.48 1.34
CA GLY A 14 8.67 -16.77 1.33
C GLY A 14 8.02 -16.55 2.70
N ALA A 15 8.47 -15.55 3.45
CA ALA A 15 8.06 -15.30 4.84
C ALA A 15 7.08 -14.12 4.94
N ILE A 16 6.04 -14.25 5.75
CA ILE A 16 5.08 -13.17 6.03
C ILE A 16 5.80 -12.02 6.76
N VAL A 17 5.53 -10.78 6.36
CA VAL A 17 6.00 -9.61 7.10
C VAL A 17 5.03 -9.28 8.24
N LEU A 18 5.56 -9.07 9.44
CA LEU A 18 4.83 -8.52 10.59
C LEU A 18 5.35 -7.10 10.86
N SER A 19 4.53 -6.08 10.69
CA SER A 19 4.91 -4.67 10.96
C SER A 19 3.67 -3.82 11.26
N ASN A 20 3.85 -2.61 11.79
CA ASN A 20 2.80 -1.59 11.80
C ASN A 20 2.95 -0.58 10.66
N ASP A 21 4.03 -0.68 9.89
CA ASP A 21 4.31 0.19 8.77
C ASP A 21 3.37 -0.13 7.60
N SER A 22 2.74 0.91 7.04
CA SER A 22 1.82 0.79 5.92
C SER A 22 2.50 0.57 4.58
N ASP A 23 3.81 0.81 4.46
CA ASP A 23 4.54 0.59 3.22
C ASP A 23 4.56 -0.89 2.82
N PHE A 24 4.32 -1.81 3.77
CA PHE A 24 4.17 -3.23 3.44
C PHE A 24 2.87 -3.60 2.72
N TYR A 25 1.88 -2.70 2.62
CA TYR A 25 0.72 -2.93 1.74
C TYR A 25 1.08 -2.84 0.25
N ILE A 26 2.16 -2.13 -0.09
CA ILE A 26 2.58 -1.87 -1.47
C ILE A 26 3.82 -2.65 -1.88
N PHE A 27 4.58 -3.21 -0.93
CA PHE A 27 5.68 -4.10 -1.25
C PHE A 27 5.13 -5.44 -1.74
N ASN A 28 5.66 -5.89 -2.88
CA ASN A 28 5.32 -7.19 -3.46
C ASN A 28 6.01 -8.34 -2.69
N SER A 29 5.62 -8.54 -1.43
CA SER A 29 5.93 -9.75 -0.68
C SER A 29 4.97 -10.86 -1.10
N SER A 30 5.53 -11.96 -1.62
CA SER A 30 4.77 -13.12 -2.09
C SER A 30 3.99 -13.81 -0.96
N ALA A 31 4.52 -13.77 0.26
CA ALA A 31 3.88 -14.36 1.44
C ALA A 31 2.87 -13.42 2.11
N GLY A 32 2.92 -12.12 1.79
CA GLY A 32 2.00 -11.12 2.32
C GLY A 32 2.45 -10.45 3.60
N TYR A 33 1.54 -9.67 4.16
CA TYR A 33 1.78 -8.77 5.29
C TYR A 33 0.65 -8.89 6.31
N ILE A 34 1.00 -8.92 7.61
CA ILE A 34 0.05 -8.78 8.71
C ILE A 34 0.42 -7.54 9.49
N ASN A 35 -0.55 -6.62 9.62
CA ASN A 35 -0.39 -5.47 10.46
C ASN A 35 -0.46 -5.87 11.95
N LEU A 36 0.55 -5.53 12.75
CA LEU A 36 0.63 -5.96 14.16
C LEU A 36 -0.57 -5.48 14.98
N SER A 37 -1.16 -4.32 14.68
CA SER A 37 -2.37 -3.82 15.35
C SER A 37 -3.61 -4.70 15.13
N THR A 38 -3.61 -5.55 14.11
CA THR A 38 -4.70 -6.50 13.83
C THR A 38 -4.57 -7.81 14.60
N ILE A 39 -3.40 -8.06 15.20
CA ILE A 39 -3.15 -9.29 15.94
C ILE A 39 -3.95 -9.27 17.24
N ARG A 40 -4.78 -10.29 17.43
CA ARG A 40 -5.60 -10.49 18.62
C ARG A 40 -5.30 -11.85 19.23
N LYS A 41 -5.39 -11.93 20.56
CA LYS A 41 -5.34 -13.18 21.32
C LYS A 41 -6.66 -13.34 22.04
N GLU A 42 -7.46 -14.29 21.60
CA GLU A 42 -8.62 -14.71 22.37
C GLU A 42 -8.18 -15.66 23.51
N PRO A 43 -8.82 -15.59 24.69
CA PRO A 43 -8.51 -16.50 25.79
C PRO A 43 -8.61 -17.97 25.33
N GLY A 44 -7.55 -18.75 25.60
CA GLY A 44 -7.50 -20.17 25.24
C GLY A 44 -7.27 -20.48 23.75
N LYS A 45 -7.00 -19.49 22.89
CA LYS A 45 -6.78 -19.69 21.45
C LYS A 45 -5.40 -19.18 20.98
N SER A 46 -5.00 -19.62 19.78
CA SER A 46 -3.85 -19.06 19.06
C SER A 46 -4.07 -17.57 18.70
N TYR A 47 -2.98 -16.87 18.42
CA TYR A 47 -3.03 -15.53 17.86
C TYR A 47 -3.64 -15.56 16.46
N THR A 48 -4.50 -14.58 16.17
CA THR A 48 -5.08 -14.36 14.84
C THR A 48 -4.75 -12.95 14.38
N GLY A 49 -4.48 -12.76 13.09
CA GLY A 49 -4.26 -11.45 12.48
C GLY A 49 -4.79 -11.41 11.05
N ASN A 50 -4.90 -10.22 10.47
CA ASN A 50 -5.38 -10.05 9.11
C ASN A 50 -4.21 -10.14 8.15
N LEU A 51 -4.12 -11.24 7.40
CA LEU A 51 -3.19 -11.36 6.28
C LEU A 51 -3.70 -10.55 5.10
N VAL A 52 -2.81 -9.75 4.52
CA VAL A 52 -3.08 -8.94 3.35
C VAL A 52 -2.05 -9.26 2.28
N LEU A 53 -2.53 -9.66 1.10
CA LEU A 53 -1.68 -9.93 -0.05
C LEU A 53 -1.61 -8.71 -0.96
N PHE A 54 -0.42 -8.46 -1.52
CA PHE A 54 -0.19 -7.35 -2.45
C PHE A 54 -1.21 -7.32 -3.61
N ASN A 55 -1.50 -8.48 -4.20
CA ASN A 55 -2.48 -8.58 -5.29
C ASN A 55 -3.92 -8.31 -4.83
N GLU A 56 -4.27 -8.62 -3.58
CA GLU A 56 -5.60 -8.30 -3.04
C GLU A 56 -5.78 -6.80 -2.86
N VAL A 57 -4.73 -6.11 -2.40
CA VAL A 57 -4.73 -4.64 -2.30
C VAL A 57 -4.85 -4.01 -3.69
N ALA A 58 -4.04 -4.47 -4.65
CA ALA A 58 -4.10 -4.00 -6.03
C ALA A 58 -5.49 -4.20 -6.65
N ASN A 59 -6.08 -5.38 -6.46
CA ASN A 59 -7.43 -5.70 -6.94
C ASN A 59 -8.51 -4.85 -6.26
N TYR A 60 -8.43 -4.66 -4.94
CA TYR A 60 -9.37 -3.84 -4.18
C TYR A 60 -9.37 -2.38 -4.68
N LEU A 61 -8.19 -1.83 -4.93
CA LEU A 61 -8.01 -0.48 -5.48
C LEU A 61 -8.28 -0.42 -6.99
N LYS A 62 -8.45 -1.57 -7.65
CA LYS A 62 -8.56 -1.74 -9.10
C LYS A 62 -7.35 -1.19 -9.85
N ILE A 63 -6.16 -1.25 -9.26
CA ILE A 63 -4.91 -0.75 -9.85
C ILE A 63 -4.13 -1.96 -10.38
N LYS A 64 -3.54 -1.85 -11.56
CA LYS A 64 -2.63 -2.90 -12.06
C LYS A 64 -1.40 -3.01 -11.14
N PRO A 65 -0.91 -4.21 -10.80
CA PRO A 65 0.22 -4.39 -9.87
C PRO A 65 1.47 -3.56 -10.18
N ASP A 66 1.81 -3.36 -11.45
CA ASP A 66 2.93 -2.55 -11.93
C ASP A 66 2.79 -1.04 -11.61
N ARG A 67 1.57 -0.57 -11.32
CA ARG A 67 1.27 0.84 -11.00
C ARG A 67 1.20 1.12 -9.51
N MET A 68 1.31 0.10 -8.66
CA MET A 68 1.23 0.25 -7.20
C MET A 68 2.33 1.15 -6.64
N GLY A 69 3.53 1.16 -7.23
CA GLY A 69 4.60 2.06 -6.83
C GLY A 69 4.29 3.54 -7.09
N ILE A 70 3.66 3.86 -8.22
CA ILE A 70 3.20 5.22 -8.53
C ILE A 70 2.04 5.61 -7.60
N PHE A 71 1.17 4.65 -7.27
CA PHE A 71 0.09 4.85 -6.30
C PHE A 71 0.60 5.22 -4.91
N ALA A 72 1.60 4.51 -4.41
CA ALA A 72 2.25 4.83 -3.15
C ALA A 72 2.84 6.25 -3.13
N ALA A 73 3.59 6.58 -4.18
CA ALA A 73 4.18 7.89 -4.41
C ALA A 73 3.14 9.03 -4.30
N LEU A 74 2.00 8.90 -4.98
CA LEU A 74 0.95 9.93 -4.98
C LEU A 74 0.12 9.96 -3.68
N CYS A 75 0.06 8.85 -2.93
CA CYS A 75 -0.53 8.85 -1.59
C CYS A 75 0.27 9.65 -0.57
N GLY A 76 1.52 9.98 -0.91
CA GLY A 76 2.50 10.56 0.00
C GLY A 76 3.14 9.44 0.79
N ASN A 77 4.24 8.90 0.29
CA ASN A 77 5.18 8.14 1.10
C ASN A 77 6.41 9.01 1.39
N ASP A 78 7.23 8.58 2.34
CA ASP A 78 8.37 9.37 2.84
C ASP A 78 9.48 9.58 1.79
N PHE A 79 9.37 8.95 0.61
CA PHE A 79 10.33 9.04 -0.48
C PHE A 79 10.03 10.18 -1.46
N ILE A 80 8.81 10.76 -1.46
CA ILE A 80 8.43 11.81 -2.42
C ILE A 80 7.92 13.07 -1.73
N ASP A 81 8.59 14.18 -2.03
CA ASP A 81 8.12 15.52 -1.73
C ASP A 81 6.87 15.85 -2.56
N THR A 82 5.71 15.72 -1.93
CA THR A 82 4.39 15.93 -2.55
C THR A 82 4.18 17.37 -3.04
N THR A 83 4.95 18.35 -2.55
CA THR A 83 4.87 19.74 -3.01
C THR A 83 5.22 19.89 -4.49
N LYS A 84 6.07 18.99 -5.03
CA LYS A 84 6.41 18.95 -6.46
C LYS A 84 5.26 18.48 -7.35
N PHE A 85 4.27 17.83 -6.75
CA PHE A 85 3.07 17.34 -7.43
C PHE A 85 1.83 18.13 -7.05
N ASP A 86 1.97 19.26 -6.35
CA ASP A 86 0.85 20.09 -5.90
C ASP A 86 -0.15 20.42 -7.02
N LEU A 87 0.33 20.78 -8.21
CA LEU A 87 -0.54 21.12 -9.34
C LEU A 87 -1.37 19.91 -9.82
N LEU A 88 -0.82 18.70 -9.70
CA LEU A 88 -1.45 17.44 -10.08
C LEU A 88 -2.37 16.91 -8.97
N LEU A 89 -1.98 17.11 -7.72
CA LEU A 89 -2.62 16.52 -6.56
C LEU A 89 -3.66 17.43 -5.91
N LYS A 90 -3.54 18.76 -5.99
CA LYS A 90 -4.53 19.71 -5.44
C LYS A 90 -5.96 19.40 -5.89
N PRO A 91 -6.24 19.13 -7.18
CA PRO A 91 -7.60 18.74 -7.60
C PRO A 91 -8.08 17.42 -6.98
N LEU A 92 -7.16 16.50 -6.67
CA LEU A 92 -7.45 15.21 -6.04
C LEU A 92 -7.62 15.33 -4.52
N TYR A 93 -7.00 16.35 -3.90
CA TYR A 93 -7.04 16.62 -2.47
C TYR A 93 -8.18 17.58 -2.06
N HIS A 94 -8.66 18.43 -2.96
CA HIS A 94 -9.70 19.43 -2.66
C HIS A 94 -11.11 18.86 -2.41
N GLN A 95 -11.34 17.54 -2.59
CA GLN A 95 -12.70 16.98 -2.53
C GLN A 95 -13.15 16.34 -1.22
N ASN A 96 -12.31 16.21 -0.18
CA ASN A 96 -12.73 15.96 1.22
C ASN A 96 -11.50 15.61 2.07
N ASN A 97 -11.43 16.11 3.31
CA ASN A 97 -10.38 15.79 4.29
C ASN A 97 -10.36 14.31 4.76
N ALA A 98 -11.16 13.43 4.18
CA ALA A 98 -11.21 12.02 4.54
C ALA A 98 -10.08 11.23 3.83
N PRO A 99 -9.12 10.63 4.55
CA PRO A 99 -7.99 9.90 3.96
C PRO A 99 -8.40 8.80 2.97
N VAL A 100 -9.54 8.16 3.20
CA VAL A 100 -10.09 7.11 2.33
C VAL A 100 -10.51 7.66 0.97
N ILE A 101 -11.18 8.81 0.92
CA ILE A 101 -11.59 9.42 -0.35
C ILE A 101 -10.37 9.79 -1.18
N ARG A 102 -9.33 10.32 -0.52
CA ARG A 102 -8.05 10.65 -1.16
C ARG A 102 -7.40 9.43 -1.82
N VAL A 103 -7.26 8.33 -1.08
CA VAL A 103 -6.70 7.07 -1.58
C VAL A 103 -7.47 6.57 -2.81
N LEU A 104 -8.81 6.55 -2.73
CA LEU A 104 -9.63 6.10 -3.85
C LEU A 104 -9.58 7.04 -5.07
N SER A 105 -9.46 8.35 -4.86
CA SER A 105 -9.29 9.32 -5.95
C SER A 105 -7.97 9.15 -6.68
N ILE A 106 -6.88 8.91 -5.95
CA ILE A 106 -5.56 8.62 -6.53
C ILE A 106 -5.60 7.30 -7.32
N ALA A 107 -6.20 6.26 -6.76
CA ALA A 107 -6.39 4.98 -7.46
C ALA A 107 -7.12 5.15 -8.80
N LYS A 108 -8.24 5.89 -8.78
CA LYS A 108 -9.00 6.23 -10.00
C LYS A 108 -8.17 7.05 -10.99
N PHE A 109 -7.38 8.01 -10.51
CA PHE A 109 -6.54 8.86 -11.34
C PHE A 109 -5.47 8.06 -12.08
N ILE A 110 -4.75 7.18 -11.39
CA ILE A 110 -3.68 6.36 -11.98
C ILE A 110 -4.21 5.42 -13.07
N ASN A 111 -5.44 4.93 -12.92
CA ASN A 111 -6.06 4.07 -13.92
C ASN A 111 -6.39 4.78 -15.23
N ARG A 112 -6.40 6.12 -15.27
CA ARG A 112 -6.61 6.89 -16.51
C ARG A 112 -5.38 6.90 -17.42
N PHE A 113 -4.20 6.57 -16.90
CA PHE A 113 -3.01 6.45 -17.72
C PHE A 113 -3.05 5.10 -18.41
N GLU A 114 -3.24 5.10 -19.72
CA GLU A 114 -3.00 3.93 -20.55
C GLU A 114 -1.52 3.90 -20.93
N SER A 115 -0.95 2.70 -20.96
CA SER A 115 0.37 2.50 -21.53
C SER A 115 0.22 2.71 -23.03
N SER A 116 0.85 3.75 -23.59
CA SER A 116 1.00 3.86 -25.04
C SER A 116 1.73 2.62 -25.51
N SER A 117 1.06 1.80 -26.32
CA SER A 117 1.65 0.62 -26.95
C SER A 117 2.29 0.99 -28.29
#